data_AF-A0A811Y7B5-F1
#
_entry.id   AF-A0A811Y7B5-F1
#
_cell.length_a   1.000
_cell.length_b   1.000
_cell.length_c   1.000
_cell.angle_alpha   90.00
_cell.angle_beta   90.00
_cell.angle_gamma   90.00
#
_symmetry.space_group_name_H-M   'P 1'
#
loop_
_entity.id
_entity.type
_entity.pdbx_description
1 polymer ?
#
loop_
_entity_poly.entity_id
_entity_poly.type
_entity_poly.pdbx_seq_one_letter_code
_entity_poly.pdbx_strand_id
1 'polypeptide(L)'
;MADDVDQQQTTNTVEEPLNLIRLSLDERIYHLNMILGDVEETVTTIEIDEETYEEIYKSTKWNIPMLFVRGDGVVLVAPPLRVG
;
A
#
# COMPACT_ATOMS: atom_id res chain seq x y z
N MET A 1 -44.79 31.30 4.68
CA MET A 1 -44.69 29.89 4.25
C MET A 1 -43.58 29.88 3.20
N ALA A 2 -42.30 30.06 3.52
CA ALA A 2 -41.43 29.37 4.47
C ALA A 2 -41.38 27.86 4.18
N ASP A 3 -40.24 27.47 3.59
CA ASP A 3 -39.60 26.15 3.56
C ASP A 3 -40.31 25.09 2.68
N ASP A 4 -39.67 24.41 1.73
CA ASP A 4 -38.42 23.68 1.90
C ASP A 4 -37.63 23.53 0.59
N VAL A 5 -36.31 23.55 0.74
CA VAL A 5 -35.31 23.42 -0.32
C VAL A 5 -34.86 21.96 -0.33
N ASP A 6 -35.61 21.07 -0.97
CA ASP A 6 -35.16 19.68 -1.13
C ASP A 6 -34.25 19.54 -2.34
N GLN A 7 -32.97 19.77 -2.05
CA GLN A 7 -31.83 19.25 -2.78
C GLN A 7 -32.10 17.79 -3.13
N GLN A 8 -32.07 17.44 -4.42
CA GLN A 8 -32.01 16.04 -4.84
C GLN A 8 -30.70 15.45 -4.30
N GLN A 9 -30.81 14.87 -3.10
CA GLN A 9 -29.82 14.04 -2.45
C GLN A 9 -29.66 12.82 -3.34
N THR A 10 -28.64 12.84 -4.20
CA THR A 10 -28.16 11.66 -4.91
C THR A 10 -27.76 10.64 -3.86
N THR A 11 -28.69 9.74 -3.55
CA THR A 11 -28.45 8.59 -2.68
C THR A 11 -27.45 7.70 -3.39
N ASN A 12 -26.16 7.90 -3.12
CA ASN A 12 -25.11 6.95 -3.44
C ASN A 12 -25.29 5.72 -2.55
N THR A 13 -26.30 4.91 -2.85
CA THR A 13 -26.46 3.57 -2.29
C THR A 13 -25.31 2.74 -2.85
N VAL A 14 -24.23 2.63 -2.09
CA VAL A 14 -23.12 1.74 -2.39
C VAL A 14 -23.60 0.32 -2.07
N GLU A 15 -24.31 -0.30 -3.02
CA GLU A 15 -24.95 -1.61 -2.88
C GLU A 15 -23.95 -2.78 -2.79
N GLU A 16 -22.68 -2.55 -3.09
CA GLU A 16 -21.60 -3.53 -2.94
C GLU A 16 -20.33 -2.82 -2.45
N PRO A 17 -19.49 -3.45 -1.59
CA PRO A 17 -18.22 -2.84 -1.18
C PRO A 17 -17.42 -2.50 -2.44
N LEU A 18 -17.12 -1.22 -2.64
CA LEU A 18 -16.35 -0.70 -3.77
C LEU A 18 -15.07 -1.52 -3.91
N ASN A 19 -15.09 -2.47 -4.84
CA ASN A 19 -13.93 -3.29 -5.13
C ASN A 19 -12.99 -2.41 -5.95
N LEU A 20 -12.03 -1.79 -5.27
CA LEU A 20 -11.09 -0.80 -5.82
C LEU A 20 -10.31 -1.36 -7.04
N ILE A 21 -10.32 -2.68 -7.22
CA ILE A 21 -9.76 -3.44 -8.36
C ILE A 21 -10.56 -3.21 -9.66
N ARG A 22 -11.87 -2.92 -9.60
CA ARG A 22 -12.73 -2.79 -10.81
C ARG A 22 -12.63 -1.44 -11.53
N LEU A 23 -12.19 -0.37 -10.85
CA LEU A 23 -11.96 0.93 -11.50
C LEU A 23 -10.65 0.97 -12.30
N SER A 24 -9.79 -0.04 -12.17
CA SER A 24 -8.50 -0.15 -12.87
C SER A 24 -8.62 -0.80 -14.26
N LEU A 25 -9.80 -1.23 -14.67
CA LEU A 25 -10.02 -2.19 -15.75
C LEU A 25 -10.30 -1.56 -17.13
N ASP A 26 -9.59 -0.49 -17.47
CA ASP A 26 -9.48 -0.05 -18.87
C ASP A 26 -8.08 -0.24 -19.47
N GLU A 27 -7.15 -0.90 -18.77
CA GLU A 27 -5.95 -1.47 -19.40
C GLU A 27 -5.38 -2.66 -18.62
N ARG A 28 -4.84 -3.63 -19.35
CA ARG A 28 -4.66 -5.03 -18.94
C ARG A 28 -3.45 -5.29 -18.03
N ILE A 29 -3.51 -5.02 -16.73
CA ILE A 29 -2.51 -5.54 -15.77
C ILE A 29 -3.17 -5.89 -14.44
N TYR A 30 -3.11 -7.17 -14.04
CA TYR A 30 -3.37 -7.59 -12.67
C TYR A 30 -2.25 -7.05 -11.78
N HIS A 31 -2.39 -5.82 -11.29
CA HIS A 31 -1.46 -5.25 -10.33
C HIS A 31 -1.70 -5.90 -8.97
N LEU A 32 -0.67 -6.56 -8.42
CA LEU A 32 -0.66 -7.21 -7.12
C LEU A 32 -0.67 -6.16 -5.98
N ASN A 33 -1.70 -5.31 -5.98
CA ASN A 33 -1.90 -4.30 -4.95
C ASN A 33 -2.32 -5.01 -3.65
N MET A 34 -1.78 -4.56 -2.52
CA MET A 34 -2.05 -5.15 -1.21
C MET A 34 -2.40 -4.07 -0.19
N ILE A 35 -3.28 -4.42 0.75
CA ILE A 35 -3.48 -3.67 1.98
C ILE A 35 -3.01 -4.59 3.10
N LEU A 36 -2.04 -4.14 3.87
CA LEU A 36 -1.40 -4.90 4.95
C LEU A 36 -1.65 -4.20 6.28
N GLY A 37 -1.94 -4.98 7.32
CA GLY A 37 -2.07 -4.52 8.70
C GLY A 37 -0.85 -4.90 9.54
N ASP A 38 -0.57 -4.12 10.57
CA ASP A 38 0.50 -4.34 11.55
C ASP A 38 1.86 -4.67 10.91
N VAL A 39 2.30 -3.82 9.97
CA VAL A 39 3.49 -4.04 9.13
C VAL A 39 4.76 -3.56 9.83
N GLU A 40 5.84 -4.33 9.69
CA GLU A 40 7.21 -3.86 9.91
C GLU A 40 7.89 -3.63 8.56
N GLU A 41 8.13 -2.37 8.21
CA GLU A 41 8.92 -2.00 7.04
C GLU A 41 10.39 -1.91 7.41
N THR A 42 11.27 -2.44 6.56
CA THR A 42 12.72 -2.35 6.72
C THR A 42 13.36 -1.81 5.44
N VAL A 43 13.96 -0.63 5.52
CA VAL A 43 14.72 -0.01 4.43
C VAL A 43 16.20 -0.25 4.66
N THR A 44 16.89 -0.86 3.68
CA THR A 44 18.33 -1.09 3.73
C THR A 44 19.03 -0.15 2.75
N THR A 45 19.98 0.63 3.25
CA THR A 45 20.79 1.57 2.45
C THR A 45 22.25 1.17 2.52
N ILE A 46 22.95 1.29 1.39
CA ILE A 46 24.39 1.06 1.29
C ILE A 46 25.04 2.44 1.18
N GLU A 47 25.89 2.76 2.14
CA GLU A 47 26.76 3.93 2.09
C GLU A 47 28.18 3.47 1.79
N ILE A 48 28.88 4.16 0.90
CA ILE A 48 30.27 3.84 0.55
C ILE A 48 31.14 4.93 1.17
N ASP A 49 32.13 4.52 1.96
CA ASP A 49 33.11 5.45 2.50
C ASP A 49 34.05 5.95 1.40
N GLU A 50 34.20 7.27 1.26
CA GLU A 50 34.93 7.87 0.14
C GLU A 50 36.45 7.68 0.23
N GLU A 51 37.00 7.42 1.42
CA GLU A 51 38.44 7.27 1.63
C GLU A 51 38.87 5.80 1.57
N THR A 52 38.08 4.91 2.17
CA THR A 52 38.40 3.48 2.32
C THR A 52 37.67 2.59 1.30
N TYR A 53 36.65 3.12 0.62
CA TYR A 53 35.77 2.38 -0.29
C TYR A 53 35.04 1.20 0.37
N GLU A 54 34.90 1.22 1.69
CA GLU A 54 34.16 0.21 2.42
C GLU A 54 32.63 0.41 2.29
N GLU A 55 31.90 -0.69 2.14
CA GLU A 55 30.43 -0.69 2.10
C GLU A 55 29.85 -0.80 3.50
N ILE A 56 29.14 0.24 3.92
CA ILE A 56 28.45 0.31 5.20
C ILE A 56 26.96 0.05 4.95
N TYR A 57 26.48 -1.09 5.45
CA TYR A 57 25.09 -1.48 5.37
C TYR A 57 24.30 -0.90 6.55
N LYS A 58 23.35 -0.02 6.27
CA LYS A 58 22.44 0.53 7.28
C LYS A 58 21.03 0.02 7.06
N SER A 59 20.32 -0.22 8.16
CA SER A 59 18.94 -0.67 8.15
C SER A 59 18.09 0.24 9.04
N THR A 60 17.01 0.77 8.49
CA THR A 60 16.02 1.56 9.23
C THR A 60 14.70 0.79 9.24
N LYS A 61 14.04 0.76 10.40
CA LYS A 61 12.78 0.04 10.59
C LYS A 61 11.65 0.95 11.01
N TRP A 62 10.45 0.71 10.48
CA TRP A 62 9.24 1.40 10.86
C TRP A 62 8.11 0.41 11.13
N ASN A 63 7.30 0.69 12.15
CA ASN A 63 6.08 -0.04 12.43
C ASN A 63 4.87 0.78 11.95
N ILE A 64 4.09 0.20 11.05
CA ILE A 64 3.01 0.88 10.35
C ILE A 64 1.72 0.07 10.58
N PRO A 65 0.71 0.63 11.28
CA PRO A 65 -0.53 -0.10 11.58
C PRO A 65 -1.31 -0.53 10.33
N MET A 66 -1.34 0.29 9.29
CA MET A 66 -1.92 -0.07 7.98
C MET A 66 -1.13 0.56 6.84
N LEU A 67 -0.83 -0.24 5.82
CA LEU A 67 -0.05 0.16 4.66
C LEU A 67 -0.71 -0.32 3.37
N PHE A 68 -0.86 0.58 2.40
CA PHE A 68 -1.22 0.24 1.02
C PHE A 68 0.06 0.08 0.19
N VAL A 69 0.18 -1.03 -0.51
CA VAL A 69 1.30 -1.35 -1.39
C VAL A 69 0.80 -1.48 -2.83
N ARG A 70 1.41 -0.74 -3.75
CA ARG A 70 1.15 -0.89 -5.19
C ARG A 70 1.94 -2.07 -5.74
N GLY A 71 1.31 -2.87 -6.60
CA GLY A 71 1.87 -4.12 -7.10
C GLY A 71 2.99 -3.98 -8.13
N ASP A 72 3.33 -2.77 -8.57
CA ASP A 72 4.47 -2.51 -9.46
C ASP A 72 5.83 -2.62 -8.74
N GLY A 73 5.88 -2.35 -7.43
CA GLY A 73 7.08 -2.47 -6.61
C GLY A 73 7.31 -3.86 -6.00
N VAL A 74 6.38 -4.80 -6.16
CA VAL A 74 6.47 -6.13 -5.52
C VAL A 74 7.27 -7.09 -6.39
N VAL A 75 8.39 -7.60 -5.85
CA VAL A 75 9.26 -8.57 -6.54
C VAL A 75 8.98 -10.00 -6.11
N LEU A 76 8.79 -10.24 -4.81
CA LEU A 76 8.58 -11.57 -4.23
C LEU A 76 7.65 -11.49 -3.03
N VAL A 77 6.79 -12.50 -2.88
CA VAL A 77 5.95 -12.69 -1.69
C VAL A 77 6.22 -14.08 -1.14
N ALA A 78 6.56 -14.17 0.15
CA ALA A 78 6.85 -15.42 0.84
C ALA A 78 6.30 -15.38 2.28
N PRO A 79 5.90 -16.52 2.86
CA PRO A 79 5.51 -16.59 4.26
C PRO A 79 6.70 -16.25 5.17
N PRO A 80 6.47 -15.71 6.38
CA PRO A 80 7.53 -15.52 7.36
C PRO A 80 8.19 -16.85 7.71
N LEU A 81 9.48 -16.81 8.02
CA LEU A 81 10.23 -17.99 8.47
C LEU A 81 9.53 -18.57 9.71
N ARG A 82 9.10 -19.83 9.64
CA ARG A 82 8.63 -20.56 10.82
C ARG A 82 9.84 -20.76 11.74
N VAL A 83 9.91 -19.95 12.79
CA VAL A 83 10.81 -20.23 13.91
C VAL A 83 10.16 -21.38 14.70
N GLY A 84 10.77 -22.57 14.63
CA GLY A 84 10.35 -23.76 15.38
C GLY A 84 10.95 -23.82 16.78
#